data_AF-A0A8T4L8B0-F1
#
_entry.id   AF-A0A8T4L8B0-F1
#
_cell.length_a   1.000
_cell.length_b   1.000
_cell.length_c   1.000
_cell.angle_alpha   90.00
_cell.angle_beta   90.00
_cell.angle_gamma   90.00
#
_symmetry.space_group_name_H-M   'P 1'
#
loop_
_entity.id
_entity.type
_entity.pdbx_description
1 polymer ?
#
loop_
_entity_poly.entity_id
_entity_poly.type
_entity_poly.pdbx_seq_one_letter_code
_entity_poly.pdbx_strand_id
1 'polypeptide(L)'
;MAGKIKHGIIATIGFLLSPLSWWNDLIINIPIAYAIGTAVAVIDKTLFFPAVILGYWATNIAGMLLLSHGLAGLGEKRPRPLLEQLKEQLVWTLLYTAFIAVLIWAGILRFPTEYFQTN
;
A
#
# COMPACT_ATOMS: atom_id res chain seq x y z
N MET A 1 -5.11 -24.78 -18.55
CA MET A 1 -3.95 -23.96 -18.09
C MET A 1 -4.18 -22.46 -18.27
N ALA A 2 -4.62 -21.97 -19.43
CA ALA A 2 -4.83 -20.54 -19.70
C ALA A 2 -5.71 -19.80 -18.65
N GLY A 3 -6.79 -20.44 -18.18
CA GLY A 3 -7.65 -19.86 -17.14
C GLY A 3 -6.93 -19.58 -15.82
N LYS A 4 -6.00 -20.46 -15.38
CA LYS A 4 -5.25 -20.26 -14.14
C LYS A 4 -4.23 -19.12 -14.26
N ILE A 5 -3.61 -18.96 -15.43
CA ILE A 5 -2.67 -17.88 -15.71
C ILE A 5 -3.38 -16.52 -15.62
N LYS A 6 -4.58 -16.39 -16.21
CA LYS A 6 -5.39 -15.17 -16.13
C LYS A 6 -5.69 -14.78 -14.67
N HIS A 7 -6.15 -15.73 -13.86
CA HIS A 7 -6.46 -15.47 -12.45
C HIS A 7 -5.21 -15.18 -11.62
N GLY A 8 -4.06 -15.77 -11.97
CA GLY A 8 -2.75 -15.41 -11.40
C GLY A 8 -2.38 -13.96 -11.68
N ILE A 9 -2.52 -13.49 -12.92
CA ILE A 9 -2.26 -12.09 -13.29
C ILE A 9 -3.20 -11.15 -12.51
N ILE A 10 -4.49 -11.50 -12.43
CA ILE A 10 -5.48 -10.71 -11.68
C ILE A 10 -5.11 -10.64 -10.19
N ALA A 11 -4.68 -11.76 -9.60
CA ALA A 11 -4.23 -11.80 -8.21
C ALA A 11 -2.98 -10.94 -8.00
N THR A 12 -2.00 -10.99 -8.92
CA THR A 12 -0.80 -10.15 -8.85
C THR A 12 -1.13 -8.67 -8.96
N ILE A 13 -1.96 -8.27 -9.92
CA ILE A 13 -2.40 -6.87 -10.04
C ILE A 13 -3.16 -6.43 -8.79
N GLY A 14 -4.04 -7.31 -8.28
CA GLY A 14 -4.76 -7.06 -7.04
C GLY A 14 -3.84 -6.86 -5.85
N PHE A 15 -2.82 -7.71 -5.70
CA PHE A 15 -1.80 -7.58 -4.67
C PHE A 15 -1.02 -6.25 -4.80
N LEU A 16 -0.61 -5.90 -6.02
CA LEU A 16 0.11 -4.65 -6.32
C LEU A 16 -0.70 -3.39 -6.00
N LEU A 17 -2.02 -3.43 -6.17
CA LEU A 17 -2.90 -2.30 -5.85
C LEU A 17 -3.46 -2.35 -4.42
N SER A 18 -3.34 -3.47 -3.72
CA SER A 18 -3.85 -3.63 -2.37
C SER A 18 -2.91 -2.99 -1.33
N PRO A 19 -3.45 -2.55 -0.18
CA PRO A 19 -2.63 -2.02 0.92
C PRO A 19 -1.85 -3.12 1.66
N LEU A 20 -1.77 -4.34 1.12
CA LEU A 20 -1.11 -5.47 1.77
C LEU A 20 0.41 -5.34 1.81
N SER A 21 0.95 -4.52 0.91
CA SER A 21 2.37 -4.19 0.85
C SER A 21 2.53 -2.69 0.96
N TRP A 22 3.07 -2.21 2.07
CA TRP A 22 3.25 -0.78 2.33
C TRP A 22 4.10 -0.06 1.26
N TRP A 23 5.01 -0.77 0.58
CA TRP A 23 5.81 -0.21 -0.50
C TRP A 23 5.01 0.03 -1.80
N ASN A 24 3.94 -0.74 -2.04
CA ASN A 24 3.07 -0.55 -3.20
C ASN A 24 2.39 0.81 -3.16
N ASP A 25 2.00 1.27 -1.98
CA ASP A 25 1.32 2.55 -1.86
C ASP A 25 2.22 3.68 -2.36
N LEU A 26 3.49 3.68 -1.96
CA LEU A 26 4.45 4.71 -2.38
C LEU A 26 4.74 4.69 -3.89
N ILE A 27 4.84 3.49 -4.49
CA ILE A 27 5.31 3.33 -5.87
C ILE A 27 4.17 3.27 -6.89
N ILE A 28 2.98 2.81 -6.48
CA ILE A 28 1.87 2.50 -7.38
C ILE A 28 0.64 3.33 -7.03
N ASN A 29 0.08 3.17 -5.82
CA ASN A 29 -1.23 3.78 -5.51
C ASN A 29 -1.15 5.30 -5.40
N ILE A 30 -0.11 5.86 -4.76
CA ILE A 30 0.08 7.31 -4.65
C ILE A 30 0.31 7.95 -6.03
N PRO A 31 1.20 7.43 -6.89
CA PRO A 31 1.35 7.96 -8.26
C PRO A 31 0.07 7.90 -9.09
N ILE A 32 -0.68 6.78 -9.03
CA ILE A 32 -1.96 6.66 -9.74
C ILE A 32 -2.99 7.67 -9.19
N ALA A 33 -3.11 7.76 -7.86
CA ALA A 33 -4.00 8.70 -7.20
C ALA A 33 -3.66 10.15 -7.53
N TYR A 34 -2.37 10.49 -7.59
CA TYR A 34 -1.89 11.79 -8.00
C TYR A 34 -2.23 12.09 -9.46
N ALA A 35 -2.08 11.11 -10.36
CA ALA A 35 -2.46 11.25 -11.76
C ALA A 35 -3.98 11.50 -11.91
N ILE A 36 -4.81 10.76 -11.16
CA ILE A 36 -6.27 10.97 -11.10
C ILE A 36 -6.57 12.39 -10.60
N GLY A 37 -5.95 12.80 -9.48
CA GLY A 37 -6.13 14.15 -8.94
C GLY A 37 -5.73 15.24 -9.93
N THR A 38 -4.63 15.03 -10.65
CA THR A 38 -4.16 15.95 -11.70
C THR A 38 -5.16 16.06 -12.85
N ALA A 39 -5.72 14.94 -13.30
CA ALA A 39 -6.75 14.93 -14.34
C ALA A 39 -8.03 15.66 -13.90
N VAL A 40 -8.47 15.46 -12.66
CA VAL A 40 -9.64 16.16 -12.10
C VAL A 40 -9.36 17.67 -11.92
N ALA A 41 -8.13 18.03 -11.54
CA ALA A 41 -7.73 19.42 -11.34
C ALA A 41 -7.74 20.27 -12.61
N VAL A 42 -7.82 19.65 -13.80
CA VAL A 42 -8.06 20.35 -15.07
C VAL A 42 -9.43 21.03 -15.08
N ILE A 43 -10.43 20.44 -14.41
CA ILE A 43 -11.78 20.99 -14.29
C ILE A 43 -11.82 22.03 -13.17
N ASP A 44 -11.34 21.67 -11.98
CA ASP A 44 -11.28 22.54 -10.82
C ASP A 44 -10.10 22.16 -9.91
N LYS A 45 -9.18 23.10 -9.71
CA LYS A 45 -7.98 22.89 -8.90
C LYS A 45 -8.30 22.59 -7.43
N THR A 46 -9.44 23.06 -6.90
CA THR A 46 -9.86 22.79 -5.51
C THR A 46 -10.22 21.31 -5.31
N LEU A 47 -10.59 20.60 -6.37
CA LEU A 47 -10.90 19.17 -6.35
C LEU A 47 -9.66 18.27 -6.41
N PHE A 48 -8.47 18.81 -6.64
CA PHE A 48 -7.23 18.02 -6.72
C PHE A 48 -7.05 17.11 -5.50
N PHE A 49 -7.03 17.69 -4.30
CA PHE A 49 -6.74 16.95 -3.08
C PHE A 49 -7.84 15.94 -2.72
N PRO A 50 -9.15 16.29 -2.78
CA PRO A 50 -10.23 15.30 -2.67
C PRO A 50 -10.10 14.15 -3.69
N ALA A 51 -9.75 14.46 -4.94
CA ALA A 51 -9.61 13.45 -6.00
C ALA A 51 -8.41 12.52 -5.78
N VAL A 52 -7.28 13.02 -5.24
CA VAL A 52 -6.15 12.17 -4.83
C VAL A 52 -6.58 11.21 -3.73
N ILE A 53 -7.27 11.69 -2.68
CA ILE A 53 -7.72 10.83 -1.58
C ILE A 53 -8.68 9.75 -2.09
N LEU A 54 -9.68 10.16 -2.88
CA LEU A 54 -10.67 9.23 -3.44
C LEU A 54 -10.03 8.25 -4.42
N GLY A 55 -9.09 8.71 -5.25
CA GLY A 55 -8.31 7.87 -6.16
C GLY A 55 -7.50 6.83 -5.40
N TYR A 56 -6.82 7.22 -4.32
CA TYR A 56 -6.08 6.31 -3.46
C TYR A 56 -6.98 5.25 -2.82
N TRP A 57 -8.11 5.65 -2.23
CA TRP A 57 -9.08 4.70 -1.69
C TRP A 57 -9.64 3.76 -2.77
N ALA A 58 -9.95 4.29 -3.95
CA ALA A 58 -10.43 3.50 -5.07
C ALA A 58 -9.38 2.47 -5.52
N THR A 59 -8.10 2.84 -5.62
CA THR A 59 -7.02 1.90 -5.97
C THR A 59 -6.89 0.77 -4.95
N ASN A 60 -6.98 1.09 -3.65
CA ASN A 60 -6.92 0.10 -2.58
C ASN A 60 -8.12 -0.86 -2.59
N ILE A 61 -9.34 -0.33 -2.76
CA ILE A 61 -10.55 -1.15 -2.86
C ILE A 61 -10.48 -2.04 -4.09
N ALA A 62 -10.10 -1.49 -5.25
CA ALA A 62 -9.93 -2.24 -6.47
C ALA A 62 -8.87 -3.36 -6.30
N GLY A 63 -7.74 -3.07 -5.65
CA GLY A 63 -6.70 -4.04 -5.35
C GLY A 63 -7.22 -5.22 -4.52
N MET A 64 -7.95 -4.94 -3.43
CA MET A 64 -8.56 -5.98 -2.59
C MET A 64 -9.57 -6.85 -3.36
N LEU A 65 -10.40 -6.24 -4.20
CA LEU A 65 -11.40 -6.95 -5.01
C LEU A 65 -10.73 -7.84 -6.08
N LEU A 66 -9.75 -7.29 -6.80
CA LEU A 66 -8.98 -8.02 -7.80
C LEU A 66 -8.22 -9.18 -7.18
N LEU A 67 -7.57 -8.96 -6.03
CA LEU A 67 -6.85 -10.01 -5.32
C LEU A 67 -7.81 -11.14 -4.91
N SER A 68 -8.92 -10.80 -4.27
CA SER A 68 -9.93 -11.77 -3.84
C SER A 68 -10.48 -12.58 -5.02
N HIS A 69 -10.75 -11.92 -6.15
CA HIS A 69 -11.24 -12.56 -7.36
C HIS A 69 -10.18 -13.46 -8.03
N GLY A 70 -8.93 -12.99 -8.10
CA GLY A 70 -7.82 -13.73 -8.67
C GLY A 70 -7.51 -15.00 -7.86
N LEU A 71 -7.45 -14.89 -6.54
CA LEU A 71 -7.21 -16.03 -5.65
C LEU A 71 -8.35 -17.07 -5.72
N ALA A 72 -9.61 -16.63 -5.77
CA ALA A 72 -10.76 -17.52 -5.95
C ALA A 72 -10.66 -18.31 -7.27
N GLY A 73 -10.28 -17.65 -8.37
CA GLY A 73 -10.13 -18.30 -9.68
C GLY A 73 -8.91 -19.22 -9.81
N LEU A 74 -7.93 -19.11 -8.91
CA LEU A 74 -6.83 -20.08 -8.78
C LEU A 74 -7.25 -21.36 -8.03
N GLY A 75 -8.45 -21.39 -7.44
CA GLY A 75 -8.95 -22.51 -6.65
C GLY A 75 -8.50 -22.47 -5.19
N GLU A 76 -8.06 -21.31 -4.71
CA GLU A 76 -7.76 -21.12 -3.30
C GLU A 76 -9.05 -21.18 -2.48
N LYS A 77 -9.20 -22.25 -1.69
CA LYS A 77 -10.48 -22.58 -1.03
C LYS A 77 -10.92 -21.52 -0.01
N ARG A 78 -9.99 -20.72 0.51
CA ARG A 78 -10.23 -19.56 1.37
C ARG A 78 -9.05 -18.58 1.23
N PRO A 79 -9.19 -17.45 0.51
CA PRO A 79 -8.20 -16.38 0.63
C PRO A 79 -8.13 -15.96 2.11
N ARG A 80 -6.93 -15.66 2.61
CA ARG A 80 -6.74 -15.28 4.03
C ARG A 80 -7.71 -14.15 4.43
N PRO A 81 -8.37 -14.21 5.60
CA PRO A 81 -9.26 -13.15 6.05
C PRO A 81 -8.55 -11.80 6.13
N LEU A 82 -9.22 -10.73 5.69
CA LEU A 82 -8.69 -9.35 5.77
C LEU A 82 -8.20 -9.00 7.18
N LEU A 83 -8.93 -9.44 8.21
CA LEU A 83 -8.58 -9.21 9.61
C LEU A 83 -7.24 -9.86 9.99
N GLU A 84 -6.94 -11.05 9.50
CA GLU A 84 -5.66 -11.73 9.79
C GLU A 84 -4.49 -11.00 9.11
N GLN A 85 -4.71 -10.51 7.90
CA GLN A 85 -3.70 -9.76 7.15
C GLN A 85 -3.40 -8.40 7.81
N LEU A 86 -4.45 -7.69 8.26
CA LEU A 86 -4.30 -6.43 9.00
C LEU A 86 -3.62 -6.65 10.36
N LYS A 87 -3.90 -7.75 11.06
CA LYS A 87 -3.21 -8.10 12.30
C LYS A 87 -1.72 -8.31 12.07
N GLU A 88 -1.34 -9.06 11.03
CA GLU A 88 0.06 -9.31 10.71
C GLU A 88 0.80 -8.00 10.38
N GLN A 89 0.19 -7.12 9.58
CA GLN A 89 0.75 -5.79 9.29
C GLN A 89 0.91 -4.93 10.55
N LEU A 90 -0.09 -4.94 11.44
CA LEU A 90 -0.01 -4.19 12.69
C LEU A 90 1.14 -4.69 13.56
N VAL A 91 1.31 -6.01 13.66
CA VAL A 91 2.43 -6.61 14.39
C VAL A 91 3.77 -6.18 13.80
N TRP A 92 3.95 -6.27 12.47
CA TRP A 92 5.20 -5.85 11.83
C TRP A 92 5.48 -4.36 11.99
N THR A 93 4.46 -3.52 11.89
CA THR A 93 4.59 -2.08 12.09
C THR A 93 5.01 -1.76 13.53
N LEU A 94 4.40 -2.42 14.52
CA LEU A 94 4.77 -2.25 15.92
C LEU A 94 6.18 -2.74 16.21
N LEU A 95 6.56 -3.91 15.67
CA LEU A 95 7.91 -4.45 15.83
C LEU A 95 8.97 -3.54 15.21
N TYR A 96 8.71 -3.06 13.98
CA TYR A 96 9.62 -2.15 13.30
C TYR A 96 9.74 -0.80 14.02
N THR A 97 8.63 -0.27 14.52
CA THR A 97 8.61 0.97 15.32
C THR A 97 9.37 0.79 16.63
N ALA A 98 9.16 -0.33 17.34
CA ALA A 98 9.89 -0.64 18.57
C ALA A 98 11.38 -0.80 18.31
N PHE A 99 11.75 -1.47 17.21
CA PHE A 99 13.14 -1.63 16.79
C PHE A 99 13.81 -0.27 16.52
N ILE A 100 13.16 0.62 15.75
CA ILE A 100 13.66 1.98 15.53
C ILE A 100 13.79 2.74 16.85
N ALA A 101 12.79 2.66 17.74
CA ALA A 101 12.84 3.33 19.04
C ALA A 101 14.02 2.86 19.89
N VAL A 102 14.34 1.55 19.89
CA VAL A 102 15.52 1.00 20.55
C VAL A 102 16.81 1.54 19.93
N LEU A 103 16.89 1.62 18.60
CA LEU A 103 18.07 2.18 17.92
C LEU A 103 18.28 3.66 18.23
N ILE A 104 17.21 4.44 18.35
CA ILE A 104 17.26 5.85 18.77
C ILE A 104 17.71 5.96 20.23
N TRP A 105 17.09 5.17 21.11
CA TRP A 105 17.44 5.17 22.54
C TRP A 105 18.89 4.73 22.78
N ALA A 106 19.41 3.77 22.01
CA ALA A 106 20.80 3.34 22.03
C ALA A 106 21.77 4.37 21.41
N GLY A 107 21.27 5.47 20.84
CA GLY A 107 22.07 6.52 20.19
C GLY A 107 22.72 6.09 18.87
N ILE A 108 22.30 4.95 18.30
CA ILE A 108 22.76 4.45 17.01
C ILE A 108 22.12 5.27 15.88
N LEU A 109 20.80 5.50 15.99
CA LEU A 109 20.07 6.42 15.14
C LEU A 109 19.93 7.77 15.84
N ARG A 110 20.37 8.84 15.17
CA ARG A 110 20.23 10.23 15.64
C ARG A 110 19.26 10.99 14.76
N PHE A 111 18.81 12.15 15.24
CA PHE A 111 18.04 13.04 14.39
C PHE A 111 18.88 13.51 13.20
N PRO A 112 18.30 13.66 12.00
CA PRO A 112 19.04 14.13 10.82
C PRO A 112 19.83 15.42 11.08
N THR A 113 19.25 16.33 11.86
CA THR A 113 19.88 17.60 12.26
C THR A 113 21.14 17.44 13.10
N GLU A 114 21.26 16.37 13.89
CA GLU A 114 22.43 16.09 14.72
C GLU A 114 23.61 15.54 13.92
N TYR A 115 23.37 14.94 12.74
CA TYR A 115 24.45 14.51 11.84
C TYR A 115 25.11 15.69 11.11
N PHE A 116 24.38 16.79 10.91
CA PHE A 116 24.87 17.98 10.21
C PHE A 116 25.37 19.09 11.15
N GLN A 117 25.23 18.92 12.47
CA GLN A 117 25.84 19.80 13.47
C GLN A 117 27.24 19.29 13.80
N THR A 118 28.20 19.58 12.93
CA THR A 118 29.63 19.45 13.25
C THR A 118 30.09 20.77 13.86
N ASN A 119 30.40 20.78 15.16
CA ASN A 119 31.24 21.82 15.78
C ASN A 119 32.71 21.49 15.53
#